data_AF-A0A0E4CM87-F1
#
_entry.id   AF-A0A0E4CM87-F1
#
_cell.length_a   1.000
_cell.length_b   1.000
_cell.length_c   1.000
_cell.angle_alpha   90.00
_cell.angle_beta   90.00
_cell.angle_gamma   90.00
#
_symmetry.space_group_name_H-M   'P 1'
#
loop_
_entity.id
_entity.type
_entity.pdbx_description
1 polymer ?
#
loop_
_entity_poly.entity_id
_entity_poly.type
_entity_poly.pdbx_seq_one_letter_code
_entity_poly.pdbx_strand_id
1 'polypeptide(L)'
;MSTILATNLASDVIVRTSTGEAVTFWLLGALAVIGAIGVVTAVNAVYSAMFLAMTMIILAIFYMIQDALFLGVVQVVVYTGAVMMLFLFVLMLIGVDSAESLKETLRGQRVAAVITGVGFGILLVAAIGTVTTGGFVGLTTANANGNVEGLAALIFSRYLWAFELTSALLITAAVGAMVLAHRERFERRKTQRELSEDRFRSGGRPTPLPNPGVYARHNAVDVAALLPDGSYSDDSVSKMLRTRGADGKETPRRQAIKGGTS
;
A
#
# COMPACT_ATOMS: atom_id res chain seq x y z
N MET A 1 -29.45 -38.66 -38.83
CA MET A 1 -28.21 -39.24 -38.26
C MET A 1 -26.98 -38.38 -38.56
N SER A 2 -26.84 -37.84 -39.77
CA SER A 2 -25.76 -36.88 -40.14
C SER A 2 -25.83 -35.54 -39.41
N THR A 3 -27.03 -34.99 -39.18
CA THR A 3 -27.20 -33.71 -38.49
C THR A 3 -26.79 -33.77 -37.02
N ILE A 4 -27.09 -34.88 -36.33
CA ILE A 4 -26.74 -35.12 -34.91
C ILE A 4 -25.22 -35.26 -34.76
N LEU A 5 -24.57 -35.99 -35.66
CA LEU A 5 -23.10 -36.10 -35.71
C LEU A 5 -22.44 -34.74 -35.98
N ALA A 6 -22.99 -33.93 -36.89
CA ALA A 6 -22.47 -32.59 -37.17
C ALA A 6 -22.61 -31.63 -35.97
N THR A 7 -23.76 -31.64 -35.26
CA THR A 7 -23.91 -30.88 -34.02
C THR A 7 -22.99 -31.38 -32.91
N ASN A 8 -22.78 -32.69 -32.79
CA ASN A 8 -21.90 -33.26 -31.77
C ASN A 8 -20.42 -32.95 -32.06
N LEU A 9 -19.98 -32.99 -33.32
CA LEU A 9 -18.62 -32.56 -33.69
C LEU A 9 -18.43 -31.05 -33.50
N ALA A 10 -19.43 -30.23 -33.83
CA ALA A 10 -19.37 -28.79 -33.60
C ALA A 10 -19.33 -28.45 -32.09
N SER A 11 -20.11 -29.16 -31.27
CA SER A 11 -20.02 -29.02 -29.81
C SER A 11 -18.70 -29.54 -29.25
N ASP A 12 -18.14 -30.63 -29.79
CA ASP A 12 -16.84 -31.18 -29.35
C ASP A 12 -15.67 -30.23 -29.68
N VAL A 13 -15.75 -29.49 -30.77
CA VAL A 13 -14.73 -28.48 -31.13
C VAL A 13 -14.86 -27.22 -30.27
N ILE A 14 -16.07 -26.82 -29.90
CA ILE A 14 -16.31 -25.65 -29.03
C ILE A 14 -15.91 -25.94 -27.57
N VAL A 15 -15.92 -27.20 -27.12
CA VAL A 15 -15.66 -27.58 -25.72
C VAL A 15 -14.19 -27.96 -25.47
N ARG A 16 -13.37 -28.15 -26.50
CA ARG A 16 -11.94 -28.47 -26.34
C ARG A 16 -11.10 -27.20 -26.22
N THR A 17 -10.46 -27.03 -25.06
CA THR A 17 -9.38 -26.05 -24.89
C THR A 17 -8.30 -26.28 -25.94
N SER A 18 -7.95 -25.24 -26.70
CA SER A 18 -6.86 -25.33 -27.66
C SER A 18 -5.53 -25.55 -26.94
N THR A 19 -4.56 -26.20 -27.60
CA THR A 19 -3.23 -26.41 -27.01
C THR A 19 -2.58 -25.08 -26.59
N GLY A 20 -2.81 -24.00 -27.35
CA GLY A 20 -2.33 -22.67 -27.02
C GLY A 20 -2.94 -22.13 -25.72
N GLU A 21 -4.27 -22.17 -25.60
CA GLU A 21 -4.96 -21.75 -24.37
C GLU A 21 -4.55 -22.58 -23.15
N ALA A 22 -4.40 -23.90 -23.31
CA ALA A 22 -3.97 -24.77 -22.22
C ALA A 22 -2.55 -24.42 -21.74
N VAL A 23 -1.62 -24.19 -22.66
CA VAL A 23 -0.25 -23.77 -22.33
C VAL A 23 -0.26 -22.40 -21.63
N THR A 24 -0.99 -21.43 -22.17
CA THR A 24 -1.11 -20.10 -21.56
C THR A 24 -1.75 -20.16 -20.18
N PHE A 25 -2.78 -21.00 -19.99
CA PHE A 25 -3.43 -21.21 -18.71
C PHE A 25 -2.47 -21.74 -17.65
N TRP A 26 -1.74 -22.82 -17.95
CA TRP A 26 -0.82 -23.42 -16.97
C TRP A 26 0.37 -22.52 -16.66
N LEU A 27 0.93 -21.83 -17.66
CA LEU A 27 2.05 -20.91 -17.46
C LEU A 27 1.63 -19.66 -16.67
N LEU A 28 0.62 -18.94 -17.13
CA LEU A 28 0.15 -17.73 -16.46
C LEU A 28 -0.50 -18.05 -15.11
N GLY A 29 -1.17 -19.20 -14.99
CA GLY A 29 -1.81 -19.62 -13.76
C GLY A 29 -0.80 -19.89 -12.65
N ALA A 30 0.28 -20.60 -12.98
CA ALA A 30 1.40 -20.77 -12.05
C ALA A 30 2.01 -19.42 -11.65
N LEU A 31 2.20 -18.50 -12.62
CA LEU A 31 2.74 -17.17 -12.33
C LEU A 31 1.81 -16.32 -11.46
N ALA A 32 0.50 -16.41 -11.66
CA ALA A 32 -0.51 -15.73 -10.83
C ALA A 32 -0.50 -16.24 -9.39
N VAL A 33 -0.36 -17.56 -9.18
CA VAL A 33 -0.23 -18.15 -7.84
C VAL A 33 1.07 -17.71 -7.18
N ILE A 34 2.19 -17.72 -7.91
CA ILE A 34 3.47 -17.20 -7.42
C ILE A 34 3.32 -15.72 -7.03
N GLY A 35 2.65 -14.92 -7.87
CA GLY A 35 2.34 -13.53 -7.58
C GLY A 35 1.52 -13.37 -6.31
N ALA A 36 0.43 -14.11 -6.16
CA ALA A 36 -0.42 -14.07 -4.96
C ALA A 36 0.34 -14.47 -3.68
N ILE A 37 1.19 -15.50 -3.74
CA ILE A 37 2.08 -15.87 -2.61
C ILE A 37 3.08 -14.74 -2.33
N GLY A 38 3.64 -14.13 -3.39
CA GLY A 38 4.55 -12.98 -3.31
C GLY A 38 3.94 -11.78 -2.60
N VAL A 39 2.65 -11.46 -2.85
CA VAL A 39 1.95 -10.37 -2.16
C VAL A 39 1.97 -10.55 -0.64
N VAL A 40 1.73 -11.77 -0.16
CA VAL A 40 1.62 -12.07 1.28
C VAL A 40 2.97 -12.25 1.94
N THR A 41 3.98 -12.73 1.20
CA THR A 41 5.30 -13.06 1.74
C THR A 41 6.33 -11.93 1.60
N ALA A 42 6.08 -10.93 0.75
CA ALA A 42 6.97 -9.81 0.56
C ALA A 42 7.02 -8.91 1.82
N VAL A 43 8.24 -8.71 2.34
CA VAL A 43 8.50 -7.85 3.51
C VAL A 43 8.39 -6.37 3.16
N ASN A 44 8.75 -5.99 1.93
CA ASN A 44 8.62 -4.62 1.46
C ASN A 44 7.27 -4.43 0.77
N ALA A 45 6.52 -3.40 1.18
CA ALA A 45 5.19 -3.12 0.62
C ALA A 45 5.24 -2.81 -0.89
N VAL A 46 6.33 -2.24 -1.41
CA VAL A 46 6.50 -1.98 -2.84
C VAL A 46 6.61 -3.29 -3.62
N TYR A 47 7.41 -4.25 -3.13
CA TYR A 47 7.49 -5.58 -3.77
C TYR A 47 6.15 -6.32 -3.69
N SER A 48 5.46 -6.26 -2.56
CA SER A 48 4.11 -6.82 -2.39
C SER A 48 3.14 -6.26 -3.44
N ALA A 49 3.13 -4.94 -3.62
CA ALA A 49 2.28 -4.28 -4.58
C ALA A 49 2.65 -4.61 -6.04
N MET A 50 3.95 -4.77 -6.37
CA MET A 50 4.38 -5.24 -7.70
C MET A 50 3.91 -6.66 -8.01
N PHE A 51 3.98 -7.57 -7.04
CA PHE A 51 3.43 -8.92 -7.18
C PHE A 51 1.91 -8.89 -7.39
N LEU A 52 1.19 -8.00 -6.68
CA LEU A 52 -0.25 -7.84 -6.86
C LEU A 52 -0.57 -7.29 -8.26
N ALA A 53 0.19 -6.31 -8.75
CA ALA A 53 0.03 -5.76 -10.09
C ALA A 53 0.22 -6.82 -11.18
N MET A 54 1.25 -7.66 -11.05
CA MET A 54 1.47 -8.80 -11.94
C MET A 54 0.28 -9.75 -11.95
N THR A 55 -0.26 -10.13 -10.78
CA THR A 55 -1.45 -10.99 -10.69
C THR A 55 -2.67 -10.35 -11.35
N MET A 56 -2.90 -9.05 -11.16
CA MET A 56 -4.04 -8.34 -11.77
C MET A 56 -3.94 -8.30 -13.30
N ILE A 57 -2.75 -8.15 -13.87
CA ILE A 57 -2.52 -8.22 -15.32
C ILE A 57 -2.79 -9.64 -15.84
N ILE A 58 -2.31 -10.67 -15.13
CA ILE A 58 -2.56 -12.05 -15.52
C ILE A 58 -4.06 -12.39 -15.51
N LEU A 59 -4.78 -11.94 -14.47
CA LEU A 59 -6.23 -12.10 -14.43
C LEU A 59 -6.94 -11.40 -15.59
N ALA A 60 -6.47 -10.22 -16.01
CA ALA A 60 -7.00 -9.55 -17.19
C ALA A 60 -6.83 -10.41 -18.46
N ILE A 61 -5.66 -11.03 -18.64
CA ILE A 61 -5.40 -11.96 -19.75
C ILE A 61 -6.34 -13.16 -19.66
N PHE A 62 -6.56 -13.72 -18.47
CA PHE A 62 -7.51 -14.82 -18.27
C PHE A 62 -8.96 -14.44 -18.60
N TYR A 63 -9.39 -13.21 -18.30
CA TYR A 63 -10.70 -12.75 -18.72
C TYR A 63 -10.80 -12.65 -20.24
N MET A 64 -9.77 -12.14 -20.91
CA MET A 64 -9.77 -12.04 -22.38
C MET A 64 -9.80 -13.42 -23.05
N ILE A 65 -9.04 -14.39 -22.53
CA ILE A 65 -9.03 -15.78 -23.04
C ILE A 65 -10.37 -16.48 -22.80
N GLN A 66 -11.08 -16.15 -21.71
CA GLN A 66 -12.41 -16.71 -21.39
C GLN A 66 -13.57 -15.95 -22.05
N ASP A 67 -13.32 -15.27 -23.18
CA ASP A 67 -14.32 -14.48 -23.93
C ASP A 67 -14.97 -13.32 -23.13
N ALA A 68 -14.34 -12.84 -22.06
CA ALA A 68 -14.82 -11.72 -21.25
C ALA A 68 -14.00 -10.45 -21.53
N LEU A 69 -14.00 -10.00 -22.80
CA LEU A 69 -13.14 -8.91 -23.28
C LEU A 69 -13.34 -7.59 -22.51
N PHE A 70 -14.59 -7.16 -22.29
CA PHE A 70 -14.86 -5.92 -21.55
C PHE A 70 -14.30 -5.98 -20.13
N LEU A 71 -14.52 -7.11 -19.45
CA LEU A 71 -14.04 -7.31 -18.08
C LEU A 71 -12.51 -7.32 -18.02
N GLY A 72 -11.85 -7.94 -19.00
CA GLY A 72 -10.39 -7.90 -19.16
C GLY A 72 -9.85 -6.48 -19.34
N VAL A 73 -10.48 -5.66 -20.19
CA VAL A 73 -10.06 -4.26 -20.38
C VAL A 73 -10.27 -3.43 -19.12
N VAL A 74 -11.44 -3.55 -18.46
CA VAL A 74 -11.72 -2.87 -17.20
C VAL A 74 -10.74 -3.29 -16.10
N GLN A 75 -10.32 -4.56 -16.07
CA GLN A 75 -9.31 -5.05 -15.14
C GLN A 75 -7.97 -4.32 -15.31
N VAL A 76 -7.53 -4.10 -16.54
CA VAL A 76 -6.29 -3.35 -16.81
C VAL A 76 -6.46 -1.87 -16.45
N VAL A 77 -7.52 -1.23 -16.91
CA VAL A 77 -7.69 0.23 -16.77
C VAL A 77 -7.97 0.62 -15.31
N VAL A 78 -8.88 -0.09 -14.63
CA VAL A 78 -9.36 0.30 -13.30
C VAL A 78 -8.50 -0.32 -12.21
N TYR A 79 -8.37 -1.65 -12.17
CA TYR A 79 -7.66 -2.33 -11.08
C TYR A 79 -6.15 -2.12 -11.17
N THR A 80 -5.54 -2.48 -12.31
CA THR A 80 -4.10 -2.30 -12.50
C THR A 80 -3.72 -0.84 -12.74
N GLY A 81 -4.54 -0.08 -13.47
CA GLY A 81 -4.26 1.30 -13.81
C GLY A 81 -4.49 2.26 -12.66
N ALA A 82 -5.74 2.42 -12.21
CA ALA A 82 -6.08 3.43 -11.21
C ALA A 82 -5.82 2.98 -9.77
N VAL A 83 -6.40 1.84 -9.36
CA VAL A 83 -6.40 1.40 -7.96
C VAL A 83 -5.00 1.03 -7.49
N MET A 84 -4.27 0.23 -8.28
CA MET A 84 -2.90 -0.16 -7.94
C MET A 84 -1.96 1.03 -7.88
N MET A 85 -2.03 1.96 -8.85
CA MET A 85 -1.16 3.14 -8.86
C MET A 85 -1.44 4.06 -7.66
N LEU A 86 -2.72 4.24 -7.29
CA LEU A 86 -3.07 4.97 -6.07
C LEU A 86 -2.49 4.29 -4.83
N PHE A 87 -2.62 2.96 -4.74
CA PHE A 87 -2.07 2.20 -3.62
C PHE A 87 -0.55 2.34 -3.52
N LEU A 88 0.16 2.16 -4.63
CA LEU A 88 1.62 2.35 -4.71
C LEU A 88 2.04 3.76 -4.32
N PHE A 89 1.33 4.78 -4.80
CA PHE A 89 1.60 6.16 -4.48
C PHE A 89 1.43 6.44 -2.98
N VAL A 90 0.34 5.96 -2.38
CA VAL A 90 0.08 6.12 -0.95
C VAL A 90 1.12 5.38 -0.10
N LEU A 91 1.46 4.14 -0.45
CA LEU A 91 2.50 3.38 0.24
C LEU A 91 3.86 4.10 0.19
N MET A 92 4.19 4.68 -0.96
CA MET A 92 5.45 5.41 -1.13
C MET A 92 5.46 6.73 -0.35
N LEU A 93 4.33 7.43 -0.28
CA LEU A 93 4.19 8.67 0.49
C LEU A 93 4.30 8.45 2.00
N ILE A 94 3.76 7.35 2.51
CA ILE A 94 3.80 7.02 3.95
C ILE A 94 5.24 6.75 4.43
N GLY A 95 6.14 6.37 3.51
CA GLY A 95 7.51 6.00 3.84
C GLY A 95 7.53 4.64 4.52
N VAL A 96 7.86 3.61 3.75
CA VAL A 96 8.06 2.25 4.26
C VAL A 96 9.46 2.14 4.86
N ASP A 97 9.64 2.65 6.08
CA ASP A 97 10.84 2.35 6.86
C ASP A 97 10.81 0.89 7.29
N SER A 98 11.89 0.21 6.94
CA SER A 98 11.99 -1.24 6.93
C SER A 98 12.25 -1.81 8.33
N ALA A 99 11.71 -3.02 8.52
CA ALA A 99 11.89 -3.94 9.64
C ALA A 99 10.86 -3.81 10.79
N GLU A 100 9.59 -4.07 10.47
CA GLU A 100 8.71 -4.70 11.45
C GLU A 100 9.42 -5.99 11.91
N SER A 101 9.76 -6.06 13.20
CA SER A 101 10.38 -7.25 13.77
C SER A 101 9.44 -8.42 13.54
N LEU A 102 9.92 -9.50 12.90
CA LEU A 102 9.19 -10.77 12.75
C LEU A 102 8.97 -11.49 14.10
N LYS A 103 8.95 -10.75 15.21
CA LYS A 103 8.64 -11.25 16.53
C LYS A 103 7.14 -11.46 16.60
N GLU A 104 6.74 -12.72 16.53
CA GLU A 104 5.36 -13.11 16.81
C GLU A 104 4.94 -12.61 18.18
N THR A 105 3.96 -11.70 18.23
CA THR A 105 3.35 -11.25 19.49
C THR A 105 2.58 -12.37 20.18
N LEU A 106 2.06 -13.32 19.40
CA LEU A 106 1.34 -14.51 19.87
C LEU A 106 2.07 -15.76 19.35
N ARG A 107 2.64 -16.54 20.28
CA ARG A 107 3.36 -17.77 19.94
C ARG A 107 2.44 -18.73 19.17
N GLY A 108 2.85 -19.13 17.96
CA GLY A 108 2.13 -20.12 17.16
C GLY A 108 1.05 -19.54 16.24
N GLN A 109 0.85 -18.22 16.21
CA GLN A 109 -0.11 -17.57 15.31
C GLN A 109 0.19 -17.87 13.84
N ARG A 110 1.48 -17.85 13.45
CA ARG A 110 1.87 -18.11 12.06
C ARG A 110 1.55 -19.54 11.62
N VAL A 111 1.78 -20.51 12.51
CA VAL A 111 1.45 -21.92 12.25
C VAL A 111 -0.07 -22.09 12.14
N ALA A 112 -0.84 -21.50 13.05
CA ALA A 112 -2.29 -21.52 13.00
C ALA A 112 -2.84 -20.87 11.71
N ALA A 113 -2.27 -19.74 11.28
CA ALA A 113 -2.63 -19.05 10.06
C ALA A 113 -2.35 -19.91 8.82
N VAL A 114 -1.18 -20.58 8.76
CA VAL A 114 -0.85 -21.50 7.66
C VAL A 114 -1.79 -22.69 7.63
N ILE A 115 -2.05 -23.35 8.77
CA ILE A 115 -2.97 -24.49 8.84
C ILE A 115 -4.37 -24.08 8.40
N THR A 116 -4.86 -22.93 8.87
CA THR A 116 -6.19 -22.42 8.52
C THR A 116 -6.26 -22.06 7.04
N GLY A 117 -5.23 -21.39 6.49
CA GLY A 117 -5.16 -21.03 5.08
C GLY A 117 -5.13 -22.25 4.16
N VAL A 118 -4.32 -23.26 4.49
CA VAL A 118 -4.26 -24.53 3.73
C VAL A 118 -5.58 -25.29 3.86
N GLY A 119 -6.13 -25.40 5.06
CA GLY A 119 -7.41 -26.06 5.30
C GLY A 119 -8.56 -25.42 4.52
N PHE A 120 -8.62 -24.08 4.51
CA PHE A 120 -9.58 -23.33 3.71
C PHE A 120 -9.36 -23.53 2.20
N GLY A 121 -8.12 -23.55 1.75
CA GLY A 121 -7.79 -23.85 0.35
C GLY A 121 -8.26 -25.24 -0.09
N ILE A 122 -8.02 -26.27 0.72
CA ILE A 122 -8.49 -27.64 0.46
C ILE A 122 -10.02 -27.67 0.40
N LEU A 123 -10.70 -27.00 1.34
CA LEU A 123 -12.16 -26.91 1.36
C LEU A 123 -12.69 -26.28 0.07
N LEU A 124 -12.09 -25.18 -0.38
CA LEU A 124 -12.48 -24.51 -1.63
C LEU A 124 -12.28 -25.43 -2.85
N VAL A 125 -11.14 -26.11 -2.95
CA VAL A 125 -10.86 -27.04 -4.05
C VAL A 125 -11.86 -28.20 -4.05
N ALA A 126 -12.18 -28.76 -2.89
CA ALA A 126 -13.17 -29.83 -2.77
C ALA A 126 -14.59 -29.36 -3.15
N ALA A 127 -14.98 -28.17 -2.69
CA ALA A 127 -16.29 -27.58 -3.01
C ALA A 127 -16.41 -27.31 -4.52
N ILE A 128 -15.41 -26.70 -5.14
CA ILE A 128 -15.38 -26.44 -6.58
C ILE A 128 -15.41 -27.77 -7.35
N GLY A 129 -14.58 -28.74 -6.98
CA GLY A 129 -14.52 -30.05 -7.62
C GLY A 129 -15.82 -30.84 -7.56
N THR A 130 -16.67 -30.59 -6.56
CA THR A 130 -18.00 -31.19 -6.46
C THR A 130 -18.97 -30.56 -7.47
N VAL A 131 -18.90 -29.24 -7.66
CA VAL A 131 -19.81 -28.48 -8.54
C VAL A 131 -19.45 -28.64 -10.02
N THR A 132 -18.18 -28.83 -10.37
CA THR A 132 -17.72 -28.97 -11.77
C THR A 132 -18.23 -30.22 -12.48
N THR A 133 -18.88 -31.14 -11.77
CA THR A 133 -19.54 -32.33 -12.35
C THR A 133 -20.80 -32.01 -13.15
N GLY A 134 -21.38 -30.81 -13.01
CA GLY A 134 -22.63 -30.39 -13.67
C GLY A 134 -22.50 -29.86 -15.11
N GLY A 135 -21.28 -29.86 -15.68
CA GLY A 135 -21.01 -29.27 -17.00
C GLY A 135 -20.84 -27.75 -16.97
N PHE A 136 -20.10 -27.21 -17.94
CA PHE A 136 -19.80 -25.78 -18.02
C PHE A 136 -20.72 -25.08 -19.04
N VAL A 137 -21.47 -24.09 -18.57
CA VAL A 137 -22.24 -23.19 -19.43
C VAL A 137 -21.29 -22.06 -19.85
N GLY A 138 -20.68 -22.19 -21.03
CA GLY A 138 -19.76 -21.19 -21.57
C GLY A 138 -20.43 -19.84 -21.87
N LEU A 139 -19.65 -18.85 -22.31
CA LEU A 139 -20.12 -17.49 -22.56
C LEU A 139 -20.71 -17.26 -23.96
N THR A 140 -20.68 -18.25 -24.86
CA THR A 140 -21.09 -18.09 -26.27
C THR A 140 -22.50 -17.54 -26.44
N THR A 141 -23.46 -18.05 -25.68
CA THR A 141 -24.86 -17.57 -25.72
C THR A 141 -25.00 -16.19 -25.08
N ALA A 142 -24.28 -15.94 -23.98
CA ALA A 142 -24.30 -14.65 -23.28
C ALA A 142 -23.68 -13.53 -24.13
N ASN A 143 -22.69 -13.85 -24.95
CA ASN A 143 -21.96 -12.92 -25.81
C ASN A 143 -22.53 -12.79 -27.23
N ALA A 144 -23.65 -13.46 -27.55
CA ALA A 144 -24.16 -13.53 -28.92
C ALA A 144 -24.43 -12.15 -29.56
N ASN A 145 -24.81 -11.15 -28.76
CA ASN A 145 -25.10 -9.79 -29.21
C ASN A 145 -23.97 -8.79 -28.93
N GLY A 146 -22.79 -9.27 -28.53
CA GLY A 146 -21.68 -8.46 -28.05
C GLY A 146 -21.58 -8.41 -26.53
N ASN A 147 -20.35 -8.44 -26.01
CA ASN A 147 -20.07 -8.52 -24.57
C ASN A 147 -20.44 -7.21 -23.85
N VAL A 148 -20.21 -6.05 -24.49
CA VAL A 148 -20.50 -4.73 -23.91
C VAL A 148 -22.00 -4.44 -23.93
N GLU A 149 -22.64 -4.72 -25.06
CA GLU A 149 -24.07 -4.50 -25.28
C GLU A 149 -24.91 -5.39 -24.36
N GLY A 150 -24.54 -6.67 -24.24
CA GLY A 150 -25.17 -7.60 -23.30
C GLY A 150 -25.05 -7.13 -21.85
N LEU A 151 -23.85 -6.71 -21.44
CA LEU A 151 -23.63 -6.21 -20.09
C LEU A 151 -24.41 -4.91 -19.82
N ALA A 152 -24.40 -3.97 -20.76
CA ALA A 152 -25.16 -2.72 -20.66
C ALA A 152 -26.66 -2.99 -20.51
N ALA A 153 -27.23 -3.90 -21.31
CA ALA A 153 -28.62 -4.29 -21.21
C ALA A 153 -28.94 -4.82 -19.81
N LEU A 154 -28.08 -5.68 -19.23
CA LEU A 154 -28.27 -6.21 -17.87
C LEU A 154 -28.15 -5.12 -16.79
N ILE A 155 -27.16 -4.24 -16.90
CA ILE A 155 -26.90 -3.14 -15.94
C ILE A 155 -28.09 -2.18 -15.90
N PHE A 156 -28.59 -1.75 -17.06
CA PHE A 156 -29.64 -0.74 -17.15
C PHE A 156 -31.07 -1.30 -17.08
N SER A 157 -31.25 -2.61 -17.08
CA SER A 157 -32.56 -3.25 -16.85
C SER A 157 -32.62 -3.93 -15.48
N ARG A 158 -32.09 -5.14 -15.37
CA ARG A 158 -32.20 -6.00 -14.19
C ARG A 158 -31.41 -5.47 -12.99
N TYR A 159 -30.25 -4.89 -13.23
CA TYR A 159 -29.32 -4.43 -12.19
C TYR A 159 -29.30 -2.92 -11.99
N LEU A 160 -30.34 -2.21 -12.43
CA LEU A 160 -30.42 -0.75 -12.33
C LEU A 160 -30.21 -0.26 -10.88
N TRP A 161 -30.85 -0.91 -9.91
CA TRP A 161 -30.68 -0.57 -8.50
C TRP A 161 -29.25 -0.80 -8.00
N ALA A 162 -28.58 -1.87 -8.44
CA ALA A 162 -27.20 -2.12 -8.07
C ALA A 162 -26.27 -1.05 -8.66
N PHE A 163 -26.53 -0.60 -9.88
CA PHE A 163 -25.81 0.50 -10.54
C PHE A 163 -25.99 1.83 -9.80
N GLU A 164 -27.23 2.20 -9.46
CA GLU A 164 -27.54 3.43 -8.72
C GLU A 164 -26.90 3.43 -7.32
N LEU A 165 -27.01 2.33 -6.59
CA LEU A 165 -26.38 2.19 -5.26
C LEU A 165 -24.85 2.26 -5.34
N THR A 166 -24.26 1.66 -6.37
CA THR A 166 -22.79 1.74 -6.59
C THR A 166 -22.38 3.18 -6.91
N SER A 167 -23.17 3.90 -7.70
CA SER A 167 -22.92 5.32 -8.01
C SER A 167 -22.98 6.20 -6.76
N ALA A 168 -24.00 6.00 -5.91
CA ALA A 168 -24.10 6.68 -4.62
C ALA A 168 -22.93 6.33 -3.68
N LEU A 169 -22.49 5.07 -3.67
CA LEU A 169 -21.32 4.62 -2.93
C LEU A 169 -20.05 5.34 -3.39
N LEU A 170 -19.83 5.50 -4.70
CA LEU A 170 -18.66 6.18 -5.24
C LEU A 170 -18.64 7.68 -4.89
N ILE A 171 -19.80 8.35 -4.95
CA ILE A 171 -19.93 9.75 -4.52
C ILE A 171 -19.60 9.87 -3.03
N THR A 172 -20.19 8.99 -2.21
CA THR A 172 -19.96 8.97 -0.76
C THR A 172 -18.50 8.69 -0.42
N ALA A 173 -17.86 7.75 -1.11
CA ALA A 173 -16.44 7.44 -0.94
C ALA A 173 -15.55 8.62 -1.34
N ALA A 174 -15.85 9.33 -2.43
CA ALA A 174 -15.11 10.51 -2.85
C ALA A 174 -15.22 11.65 -1.84
N VAL A 175 -16.43 11.93 -1.33
CA VAL A 175 -16.64 12.93 -0.28
C VAL A 175 -15.93 12.50 1.02
N GLY A 176 -16.06 11.24 1.42
CA GLY A 176 -15.39 10.68 2.60
C GLY A 176 -13.87 10.80 2.52
N ALA A 177 -13.29 10.44 1.37
CA ALA A 177 -11.86 10.57 1.12
C ALA A 177 -11.41 12.04 1.15
N MET A 178 -12.18 12.96 0.53
CA MET A 178 -11.90 14.40 0.57
C MET A 178 -11.87 14.91 2.00
N VAL A 179 -12.90 14.63 2.80
CA VAL A 179 -13.01 15.07 4.19
C VAL A 179 -11.87 14.50 5.03
N LEU A 180 -11.53 13.22 4.86
CA LEU A 180 -10.48 12.56 5.63
C LEU A 180 -9.08 13.03 5.25
N ALA A 181 -8.84 13.33 3.97
CA ALA A 181 -7.57 13.88 3.49
C ALA A 181 -7.45 15.39 3.76
N HIS A 182 -8.55 16.09 4.03
CA HIS A 182 -8.53 17.52 4.31
C HIS A 182 -7.97 17.79 5.70
N ARG A 183 -6.71 18.22 5.76
CA ARG A 183 -6.08 18.64 7.01
C ARG A 183 -6.47 20.09 7.34
N GLU A 184 -7.53 20.26 8.12
CA GLU A 184 -7.85 21.57 8.68
C GLU A 184 -6.71 22.05 9.59
N ARG A 185 -6.22 23.26 9.34
CA ARG A 185 -5.29 23.94 10.24
C ARG A 185 -6.13 24.74 11.22
N PHE A 186 -6.43 24.15 12.38
CA PHE A 186 -7.20 24.81 13.45
C PHE A 186 -6.51 26.05 14.01
N GLU A 187 -5.19 26.18 13.81
CA GLU A 187 -4.45 27.37 14.20
C GLU A 187 -4.03 28.19 12.98
N ARG A 188 -4.31 29.49 13.06
CA ARG A 188 -3.76 30.48 12.13
C ARG A 188 -2.23 30.37 12.19
N ARG A 189 -1.58 30.24 11.02
CA ARG A 189 -0.11 30.32 10.96
C ARG A 189 0.32 31.67 11.55
N LYS A 190 0.99 31.63 12.71
CA LYS A 190 1.53 32.84 13.35
C LYS A 190 2.37 33.62 12.35
N THR A 191 2.12 34.92 12.26
CA THR A 191 2.92 35.83 11.43
C THR A 191 4.34 35.92 11.98
N GLN A 192 5.29 36.37 11.16
CA GLN A 192 6.68 36.57 11.60
C GLN A 192 6.77 37.53 12.80
N ARG A 193 5.89 38.54 12.84
CA ARG A 193 5.78 39.48 13.98
C ARG A 193 5.32 38.77 15.25
N GLU A 194 4.24 37.99 15.19
CA GLU A 194 3.74 37.24 16.36
C GLU A 194 4.77 36.24 16.87
N LEU A 195 5.46 35.52 15.98
CA LEU A 195 6.55 34.61 16.36
C LEU A 195 7.71 35.34 17.06
N SER A 196 8.02 36.57 16.63
CA SER A 196 9.00 37.43 17.28
C SER A 196 8.52 37.84 18.67
N GLU A 197 7.29 38.38 18.78
CA GLU A 197 6.72 38.83 20.05
C GLU A 197 6.63 37.69 21.08
N ASP A 198 6.23 36.49 20.68
CA ASP A 198 6.16 35.30 21.56
C ASP A 198 7.54 34.91 22.10
N ARG A 199 8.58 35.05 21.26
CA ARG A 199 9.97 34.77 21.63
C ARG A 199 10.51 35.76 22.67
N PHE A 200 10.09 37.02 22.61
CA PHE A 200 10.48 38.04 23.58
C PHE A 200 9.60 38.03 24.85
N ARG A 201 8.30 37.70 24.74
CA ARG A 201 7.36 37.67 25.86
C ARG A 201 7.55 36.48 26.79
N SER A 202 7.94 35.33 26.26
CA SER A 202 8.16 34.10 27.04
C SER A 202 9.37 34.17 28.01
N GLY A 203 10.09 35.30 28.06
CA GLY A 203 11.25 35.49 28.94
C GLY A 203 12.44 34.58 28.59
N GLY A 204 12.36 33.86 27.46
CA GLY A 204 13.42 33.01 26.94
C GLY A 204 14.47 33.78 26.14
N ARG A 205 15.33 33.05 25.42
CA ARG A 205 16.33 33.66 24.56
C ARG A 205 15.71 34.11 23.23
N PRO A 206 15.92 35.36 22.80
CA PRO A 206 15.40 35.89 21.54
C PRO A 206 16.15 35.41 20.29
N THR A 207 17.32 34.82 20.46
CA THR A 207 18.12 34.23 19.40
C THR A 207 17.92 32.71 19.35
N PRO A 208 18.06 32.08 18.17
CA PRO A 208 18.20 30.63 18.07
C PRO A 208 19.37 30.14 18.93
N LEU A 209 19.33 28.87 19.33
CA LEU A 209 20.47 28.24 19.99
C LEU A 209 21.66 28.23 19.01
N PRO A 210 22.89 28.44 19.51
CA PRO A 210 24.07 28.30 18.67
C PRO A 210 24.16 26.88 18.12
N ASN A 211 24.56 26.73 16.86
CA ASN A 211 24.79 25.41 16.29
C ASN A 211 25.99 24.74 17.00
N PRO A 212 26.07 23.40 17.05
CA PRO A 212 27.26 22.69 17.50
C PRO A 212 28.51 23.15 16.75
N GLY A 213 29.66 23.14 17.42
CA GLY A 213 30.96 23.44 16.82
C GLY A 213 31.20 24.89 16.40
N VAL A 214 30.28 25.83 16.68
CA VAL A 214 30.50 27.25 16.39
C VAL A 214 31.68 27.77 17.24
N TYR A 215 32.67 28.37 16.58
CA TYR A 215 33.97 28.77 17.15
C TYR A 215 34.83 27.64 17.75
N ALA A 216 34.42 26.38 17.61
CA ALA A 216 35.25 25.23 17.96
C ALA A 216 36.20 24.88 16.81
N ARG A 217 37.27 24.12 17.10
CA ARG A 217 38.21 23.64 16.06
C ARG A 217 37.65 22.49 15.22
N HIS A 218 36.49 21.97 15.59
CA HIS A 218 35.83 20.81 14.98
C HIS A 218 34.35 21.12 14.76
N ASN A 219 33.81 20.74 13.60
CA ASN A 219 32.42 20.97 13.18
C ASN A 219 31.50 19.78 13.45
N ALA A 220 31.86 18.90 14.39
CA ALA A 220 31.08 17.72 14.71
C ALA A 220 29.84 18.07 15.54
N VAL A 221 28.77 17.29 15.35
CA VAL A 221 27.45 17.51 15.98
C VAL A 221 27.44 17.26 17.49
N ASP A 222 28.46 16.57 18.02
CA ASP A 222 28.68 16.28 19.43
C ASP A 222 29.66 17.25 20.13
N VAL A 223 30.15 18.25 19.40
CA VAL A 223 31.11 19.25 19.92
C VAL A 223 30.38 20.54 20.31
N ALA A 224 30.54 20.95 21.57
CA ALA A 224 29.96 22.19 22.08
C ALA A 224 30.56 23.44 21.41
N ALA A 225 29.71 24.43 21.16
CA ALA A 225 30.14 25.74 20.68
C ALA A 225 30.97 26.45 21.76
N LEU A 226 31.92 27.28 21.32
CA LEU A 226 32.69 28.13 22.22
C LEU A 226 31.98 29.47 22.43
N LEU A 227 31.87 29.88 23.69
CA LEU A 227 31.43 31.21 24.08
C LEU A 227 32.58 32.23 23.92
N PRO A 228 32.29 33.55 23.87
CA PRO A 228 33.31 34.59 23.77
C PRO A 228 34.33 34.59 24.93
N ASP A 229 33.97 33.99 26.06
CA ASP A 229 34.82 33.82 27.24
C ASP A 229 35.70 32.55 27.17
N GLY A 230 35.60 31.77 26.09
CA GLY A 230 36.33 30.52 25.91
C GLY A 230 35.66 29.29 26.54
N SER A 231 34.53 29.45 27.22
CA SER A 231 33.80 28.34 27.84
C SER A 231 32.90 27.59 26.85
N TYR A 232 32.50 26.37 27.18
CA TYR A 232 31.62 25.55 26.35
C TYR A 232 30.14 25.91 26.55
N SER A 233 29.40 26.00 25.45
CA SER A 233 27.95 26.18 25.47
C SER A 233 27.25 24.83 25.47
N ASP A 234 26.73 24.42 26.64
CA ASP A 234 25.93 23.19 26.77
C ASP A 234 24.62 23.23 25.95
N ASP A 235 24.19 24.44 25.60
CA ASP A 235 22.96 24.71 24.87
C ASP A 235 23.08 24.48 23.35
N SER A 236 24.31 24.31 22.83
CA SER A 236 24.54 24.11 21.40
C SER A 236 24.43 22.66 20.94
N VAL A 237 24.41 21.70 21.88
CA VAL A 237 24.43 20.26 21.58
C VAL A 237 23.18 19.60 22.15
N SER A 238 22.64 18.61 21.44
CA SER A 238 21.50 17.83 21.94
C SER A 238 21.88 17.08 23.21
N LYS A 239 21.03 17.10 24.24
CA LYS A 239 21.22 16.35 25.50
C LYS A 239 21.41 14.84 25.30
N MET A 240 21.00 14.30 24.14
CA MET A 240 21.19 12.89 23.79
C MET A 240 22.59 12.58 23.20
N LEU A 241 23.29 13.58 22.68
CA LEU A 241 24.66 13.45 22.21
C LEU A 241 25.59 13.76 23.39
N ARG A 242 26.34 12.75 23.88
CA ARG A 242 27.26 12.90 25.01
C ARG A 242 28.23 14.05 24.75
N THR A 243 28.27 15.01 25.66
CA THR A 243 28.95 16.29 25.51
C THR A 243 30.47 16.11 25.37
N ARG A 244 31.02 16.32 24.17
CA ARG A 244 32.47 16.43 23.96
C ARG A 244 32.89 17.90 23.83
N GLY A 245 33.96 18.26 24.53
CA GLY A 245 34.63 19.55 24.40
C GLY A 245 35.32 19.67 23.05
N ALA A 246 35.77 20.88 22.71
CA ALA A 246 36.48 21.16 21.45
C ALA A 246 37.81 20.39 21.32
N ASP A 247 38.31 19.83 22.44
CA ASP A 247 39.47 18.94 22.57
C ASP A 247 39.13 17.44 22.43
N GLY A 248 37.85 17.09 22.20
CA GLY A 248 37.38 15.71 22.02
C GLY A 248 37.17 14.94 23.33
N LYS A 249 37.36 15.56 24.49
CA LYS A 249 37.16 14.96 25.82
C LYS A 249 35.76 15.30 26.36
N GLU A 250 35.26 14.54 27.33
CA GLU A 250 33.97 14.89 27.96
C GLU A 250 34.06 16.25 28.65
N THR A 251 33.11 17.15 28.39
CA THR A 251 33.08 18.45 29.06
C THR A 251 32.78 18.28 30.55
N PRO A 252 33.52 18.95 31.46
CA PRO A 252 33.23 18.87 32.88
C PRO A 252 31.84 19.44 33.19
N ARG A 253 31.01 18.66 33.89
CA ARG A 253 29.66 19.06 34.30
C ARG A 253 29.75 20.34 35.13
N ARG A 254 29.14 21.44 34.68
CA ARG A 254 28.93 22.61 35.58
C ARG A 254 28.12 22.12 36.77
N GLN A 255 28.74 22.10 37.96
CA GLN A 255 28.00 21.99 39.20
C GLN A 255 27.01 23.15 39.21
N ALA A 256 25.72 22.84 39.31
CA ALA A 256 24.69 23.85 39.48
C ALA A 256 25.12 24.74 40.66
N ILE A 257 25.43 26.01 40.39
CA ILE A 257 25.62 26.99 41.43
C ILE A 257 24.30 27.00 42.19
N LYS A 258 24.28 26.42 43.40
CA LYS A 258 23.18 26.63 44.34
C LYS A 258 23.12 28.13 44.55
N GLY A 259 22.12 28.78 43.94
CA GLY A 259 21.78 30.15 44.28
C GLY A 259 21.56 30.20 45.77
N GLY A 260 22.46 30.89 46.48
CA GLY A 260 22.24 31.29 47.85
C GLY A 260 21.10 32.28 47.86
N THR A 261 19.92 31.81 48.23
CA THR A 261 18.85 32.67 48.72
C THR A 261 19.07 32.84 50.22
N SER A 262 19.65 33.98 50.58
CA SER A 262 19.33 34.71 51.81
C SER A 262 18.54 35.94 51.41
#